data_AF-A0A955VYQ8-F1
#
_entry.id   AF-A0A955VYQ8-F1
#
_cell.length_a   1.000
_cell.length_b   1.000
_cell.length_c   1.000
_cell.angle_alpha   90.00
_cell.angle_beta   90.00
_cell.angle_gamma   90.00
#
_symmetry.space_group_name_H-M   'P 1'
#
loop_
_entity.id
_entity.type
_entity.pdbx_description
1 polymer ?
#
loop_
_entity_poly.entity_id
_entity_poly.type
_entity_poly.pdbx_seq_one_letter_code
_entity_poly.pdbx_strand_id
1 'polypeptide(L)'
;MKPPIERRVVPSVALDDLSPRQVPRRFRALLDEGAELCVVGDAKRDPERLLRDGYVPRHTFELFGTRFFVTHPLQNPSVRFAVAYVVPQPSRGGRVRAYARIFYKDVALHWRVGSHRTGAGDTLWVGKGALQTVGTGASAQQWTNESTTDLPIELEQALETVNRSVKRVQTDTVALELVLRRGSDEHIAPFRDFLAPRERAARDRRNLVYGGKRIARFTRKNDPTSLRFVRGFEPDLDDGVFETSALSSAIYGGEVKRFRVLSTNRKIQYLFYAAMGGLRQVWIIPPQATTTELSSFGARTVDVAIDEDLCIPGYEFHHFDPEVDPSEHFTQIPEGFAGAASEGDPSRADASAWLDKMPIVAAFRRKVLGERGT
;
A
#
# COMPACT_ATOMS: atom_id res chain seq x y z
N MET A 1 -19.65 -25.69 -4.48
CA MET A 1 -18.54 -24.90 -3.90
C MET A 1 -18.16 -23.81 -4.89
N LYS A 2 -17.83 -22.59 -4.44
CA LYS A 2 -17.27 -21.56 -5.34
C LYS A 2 -15.88 -21.99 -5.84
N PRO A 3 -15.48 -21.62 -7.07
CA PRO A 3 -14.11 -21.83 -7.52
C PRO A 3 -13.12 -21.04 -6.64
N PRO A 4 -11.86 -21.49 -6.50
CA PRO A 4 -10.83 -20.69 -5.85
C PRO A 4 -10.60 -19.40 -6.64
N ILE A 5 -10.07 -18.38 -5.97
CA ILE A 5 -9.76 -17.10 -6.60
C ILE A 5 -8.68 -17.34 -7.67
N GLU A 6 -8.94 -16.85 -8.88
CA GLU A 6 -8.02 -16.94 -10.00
C GLU A 6 -6.69 -16.24 -9.67
N ARG A 7 -5.59 -16.81 -10.15
CA ARG A 7 -4.27 -16.16 -10.11
C ARG A 7 -3.86 -15.74 -11.49
N ARG A 8 -3.41 -14.50 -11.63
CA ARG A 8 -2.97 -13.93 -12.90
C ARG A 8 -1.82 -12.96 -12.67
N VAL A 9 -0.75 -13.15 -13.43
CA VAL A 9 0.31 -12.15 -13.60
C VAL A 9 -0.08 -11.29 -14.79
N VAL A 10 -0.28 -10.00 -14.56
CA VAL A 10 -0.60 -9.01 -15.61
C VAL A 10 0.35 -7.83 -15.48
N PRO A 11 0.69 -7.13 -16.58
CA PRO A 11 1.42 -5.87 -16.52
C PRO A 11 0.72 -4.82 -15.65
N SER A 12 1.48 -3.80 -15.25
CA SER A 12 0.96 -2.60 -14.60
C SER A 12 -0.05 -1.91 -15.53
N VAL A 13 -1.14 -1.43 -14.96
CA VAL A 13 -2.21 -0.80 -15.74
C VAL A 13 -1.82 0.62 -16.14
N ALA A 14 -2.27 1.04 -17.31
CA ALA A 14 -2.17 2.42 -17.79
C ALA A 14 -3.48 3.17 -17.53
N LEU A 15 -3.42 4.50 -17.60
CA LEU A 15 -4.64 5.32 -17.65
C LEU A 15 -5.39 5.05 -18.97
N ASP A 16 -6.71 5.04 -18.91
CA ASP A 16 -7.54 5.01 -20.11
C ASP A 16 -7.28 6.26 -20.96
N ASP A 17 -7.40 6.12 -22.28
CA ASP A 17 -7.30 7.22 -23.26
C ASP A 17 -8.59 8.07 -23.28
N LEU A 18 -8.96 8.61 -22.12
CA LEU A 18 -10.06 9.54 -21.96
C LEU A 18 -9.51 10.87 -21.48
N SER A 19 -9.93 11.95 -22.13
CA SER A 19 -9.57 13.29 -21.69
C SER A 19 -10.14 13.57 -20.29
N PRO A 20 -9.52 14.50 -19.52
CA PRO A 20 -10.03 14.94 -18.22
C PRO A 20 -11.46 15.52 -18.24
N ARG A 21 -12.02 15.82 -19.42
CA ARG A 21 -13.42 16.22 -19.62
C ARG A 21 -14.36 15.04 -19.89
N GLN A 22 -13.86 13.96 -20.48
CA GLN A 22 -14.62 12.73 -20.74
C GLN A 22 -14.79 11.88 -19.48
N VAL A 23 -13.76 11.80 -18.61
CA VAL A 23 -13.84 11.02 -17.36
C VAL A 23 -15.00 11.46 -16.45
N PRO A 24 -15.21 12.77 -16.18
CA PRO A 24 -16.38 13.24 -15.43
C PRO A 24 -17.71 12.86 -16.05
N ARG A 25 -17.83 12.97 -17.38
CA ARG A 25 -19.06 12.62 -18.10
C ARG A 25 -19.36 11.14 -17.98
N ARG A 26 -18.34 10.29 -18.15
CA ARG A 26 -18.47 8.85 -17.98
C ARG A 26 -18.85 8.47 -16.56
N PHE A 27 -18.27 9.12 -15.56
CA PHE A 27 -18.62 8.87 -14.16
C PHE A 27 -20.04 9.34 -13.83
N ARG A 28 -20.49 10.49 -14.34
CA ARG A 28 -21.87 10.96 -14.16
C ARG A 28 -22.88 10.05 -14.86
N ALA A 29 -22.61 9.65 -16.11
CA ALA A 29 -23.46 8.70 -16.82
C ALA A 29 -23.66 7.39 -16.03
N LEU A 30 -22.60 6.89 -15.38
CA LEU A 30 -22.70 5.72 -14.49
C LEU A 30 -23.70 5.94 -13.34
N LEU A 31 -23.71 7.13 -12.74
CA LEU A 31 -24.64 7.50 -11.67
C LEU A 31 -26.07 7.71 -12.20
N ASP A 32 -26.21 8.35 -13.36
CA ASP A 32 -27.49 8.60 -14.04
C ASP A 32 -28.16 7.27 -14.48
N GLU A 33 -27.37 6.27 -14.85
CA GLU A 33 -27.80 4.88 -15.11
C GLU A 33 -28.18 4.11 -13.83
N GLY A 34 -28.08 4.77 -12.67
CA GLY A 34 -28.54 4.23 -11.39
C GLY A 34 -27.45 3.60 -10.54
N ALA A 35 -26.15 3.80 -10.80
CA ALA A 35 -25.14 3.37 -9.84
C ALA A 35 -25.27 4.12 -8.51
N GLU A 36 -25.03 3.40 -7.40
CA GLU A 36 -25.06 3.97 -6.06
C GLU A 36 -23.67 4.53 -5.69
N LEU A 37 -23.60 5.80 -5.29
CA LEU A 37 -22.38 6.40 -4.75
C LEU A 37 -22.28 6.12 -3.25
N CYS A 38 -21.35 5.24 -2.86
CA CYS A 38 -21.19 4.76 -1.49
C CYS A 38 -20.03 5.47 -0.76
N VAL A 39 -20.35 6.19 0.31
CA VAL A 39 -19.38 6.90 1.16
C VAL A 39 -19.53 6.47 2.62
N VAL A 40 -18.44 6.42 3.38
CA VAL A 40 -18.44 5.96 4.79
C VAL A 40 -18.07 7.03 5.81
N GLY A 41 -17.51 8.17 5.37
CA GLY A 41 -17.24 9.35 6.18
C GLY A 41 -18.42 10.31 6.27
N ASP A 42 -18.14 11.59 6.51
CA ASP A 42 -19.16 12.60 6.84
C ASP A 42 -20.10 12.90 5.66
N ALA A 43 -19.66 12.65 4.42
CA ALA A 43 -20.52 12.76 3.23
C ALA A 43 -21.47 11.56 3.04
N LYS A 44 -21.51 10.57 3.94
CA LYS A 44 -22.40 9.39 3.82
C LYS A 44 -23.89 9.74 3.64
N ARG A 45 -24.37 10.82 4.27
CA ARG A 45 -25.77 11.25 4.19
C ARG A 45 -26.09 12.07 2.94
N ASP A 46 -25.06 12.55 2.25
CA ASP A 46 -25.15 13.32 1.01
C ASP A 46 -23.92 13.03 0.14
N PRO A 47 -23.82 11.82 -0.45
CA PRO A 47 -22.62 11.40 -1.18
C PRO A 47 -22.30 12.30 -2.38
N GLU A 48 -23.33 12.86 -3.02
CA GLU A 48 -23.19 13.78 -4.16
C GLU A 48 -22.47 15.07 -3.81
N ARG A 49 -22.47 15.45 -2.52
CA ARG A 49 -21.63 16.55 -2.01
C ARG A 49 -20.19 16.42 -2.47
N LEU A 50 -19.63 15.20 -2.53
CA LEU A 50 -18.27 15.02 -3.02
C LEU A 50 -18.07 15.59 -4.44
N LEU A 51 -19.05 15.42 -5.32
CA LEU A 51 -18.98 15.90 -6.70
C LEU A 51 -19.23 17.41 -6.78
N ARG A 52 -20.09 17.96 -5.93
CA ARG A 52 -20.36 19.40 -5.85
C ARG A 52 -19.17 20.17 -5.26
N ASP A 53 -18.49 19.57 -4.29
CA ASP A 53 -17.31 20.14 -3.62
C ASP A 53 -16.01 19.99 -4.44
N GLY A 54 -16.10 19.43 -5.66
CA GLY A 54 -15.00 19.42 -6.62
C GLY A 54 -14.18 18.13 -6.66
N TYR A 55 -14.51 17.09 -5.88
CA TYR A 55 -13.86 15.76 -5.94
C TYR A 55 -14.30 14.94 -7.16
N VAL A 56 -14.58 15.59 -8.28
CA VAL A 56 -14.99 14.92 -9.52
C VAL A 56 -13.77 14.21 -10.14
N PRO A 57 -13.87 12.92 -10.51
CA PRO A 57 -12.72 12.20 -11.04
C PRO A 57 -12.24 12.79 -12.38
N ARG A 58 -10.94 12.63 -12.64
CA ARG A 58 -10.23 13.16 -13.80
C ARG A 58 -9.44 12.10 -14.55
N HIS A 59 -9.19 10.98 -13.91
CA HIS A 59 -8.46 9.83 -14.42
C HIS A 59 -9.28 8.56 -14.24
N THR A 60 -9.06 7.57 -15.10
CA THR A 60 -9.66 6.25 -14.92
C THR A 60 -8.76 5.17 -15.49
N PHE A 61 -8.87 3.97 -14.93
CA PHE A 61 -8.16 2.75 -15.34
C PHE A 61 -8.93 1.55 -14.78
N GLU A 62 -8.61 0.34 -15.25
CA GLU A 62 -9.29 -0.89 -14.86
C GLU A 62 -8.28 -1.99 -14.49
N LEU A 63 -8.54 -2.72 -13.41
CA LEU A 63 -7.77 -3.89 -13.01
C LEU A 63 -8.73 -5.00 -12.55
N PHE A 64 -8.57 -6.20 -13.12
CA PHE A 64 -9.37 -7.40 -12.78
C PHE A 64 -10.90 -7.14 -12.80
N GLY A 65 -11.37 -6.38 -13.79
CA GLY A 65 -12.78 -6.01 -13.93
C GLY A 65 -13.29 -4.97 -12.91
N THR A 66 -12.42 -4.46 -12.04
CA THR A 66 -12.71 -3.33 -11.15
C THR A 66 -12.26 -2.05 -11.84
N ARG A 67 -13.19 -1.12 -12.03
CA ARG A 67 -12.89 0.20 -12.59
C ARG A 67 -12.58 1.18 -11.48
N PHE A 68 -11.57 2.01 -11.69
CA PHE A 68 -11.17 3.07 -10.78
C PHE A 68 -11.38 4.40 -11.46
N PHE A 69 -12.07 5.33 -10.80
CA PHE A 69 -12.11 6.73 -11.20
C PHE A 69 -11.40 7.55 -10.12
N VAL A 70 -10.39 8.34 -10.49
CA VAL A 70 -9.52 9.01 -9.53
C VAL A 70 -9.47 10.51 -9.81
N THR A 71 -9.52 11.34 -8.76
CA THR A 71 -9.32 12.79 -8.86
C THR A 71 -7.89 13.14 -9.25
N HIS A 72 -7.60 14.43 -9.44
CA HIS A 72 -6.22 14.90 -9.31
C HIS A 72 -5.70 14.63 -7.89
N PRO A 73 -4.37 14.54 -7.69
CA PRO A 73 -3.81 14.43 -6.37
C PRO A 73 -4.09 15.70 -5.56
N LEU A 74 -4.29 15.48 -4.26
CA LEU A 74 -4.50 16.44 -3.19
C LEU A 74 -3.42 16.21 -2.13
N GLN A 75 -3.23 17.16 -1.23
CA GLN A 75 -2.33 16.98 -0.09
C GLN A 75 -2.84 17.71 1.14
N ASN A 76 -2.46 17.23 2.31
CA ASN A 76 -2.50 18.01 3.54
C ASN A 76 -1.10 17.94 4.20
N PRO A 77 -0.88 18.52 5.39
CA PRO A 77 0.42 18.45 6.05
C PRO A 77 0.93 17.02 6.29
N SER A 78 0.03 16.07 6.51
CA SER A 78 0.37 14.69 6.87
C SER A 78 0.60 13.78 5.66
N VAL A 79 -0.12 13.98 4.55
CA VAL A 79 -0.15 13.00 3.46
C VAL A 79 -0.56 13.59 2.11
N ARG A 80 0.01 13.01 1.03
CA ARG A 80 -0.45 13.21 -0.35
C ARG A 80 -1.40 12.08 -0.75
N PHE A 81 -2.55 12.44 -1.32
CA PHE A 81 -3.63 11.49 -1.57
C PHE A 81 -4.48 11.85 -2.80
N ALA A 82 -5.44 11.00 -3.15
CA ALA A 82 -6.49 11.27 -4.12
C ALA A 82 -7.79 10.63 -3.65
N VAL A 83 -8.93 11.24 -4.02
CA VAL A 83 -10.23 10.59 -3.87
C VAL A 83 -10.41 9.64 -5.05
N ALA A 84 -10.59 8.36 -4.73
CA ALA A 84 -10.84 7.31 -5.70
C ALA A 84 -12.26 6.78 -5.56
N TYR A 85 -12.93 6.52 -6.67
CA TYR A 85 -14.20 5.82 -6.74
C TYR A 85 -13.94 4.44 -7.31
N VAL A 86 -13.93 3.44 -6.42
CA VAL A 86 -13.73 2.04 -6.76
C VAL A 86 -15.07 1.46 -7.19
N VAL A 87 -15.14 0.94 -8.41
CA VAL A 87 -16.36 0.37 -9.00
C VAL A 87 -16.09 -1.11 -9.30
N PRO A 88 -16.27 -2.01 -8.32
CA PRO A 88 -16.15 -3.45 -8.54
C PRO A 88 -17.18 -3.94 -9.56
N GLN A 89 -16.89 -5.04 -10.23
CA GLN A 89 -17.88 -5.71 -11.06
C GLN A 89 -19.08 -6.13 -10.20
N PRO A 90 -20.32 -5.76 -10.58
CA PRO A 90 -21.50 -6.12 -9.81
C PRO A 90 -21.67 -7.64 -9.78
N SER A 91 -22.10 -8.19 -8.64
CA SER A 91 -22.57 -9.57 -8.60
C SER A 91 -23.79 -9.71 -9.51
N ARG A 92 -24.05 -10.90 -10.06
CA ARG A 92 -25.19 -11.15 -10.97
C ARG A 92 -26.51 -10.59 -10.38
N GLY A 93 -27.14 -9.64 -11.08
CA GLY A 93 -28.36 -8.96 -10.65
C GLY A 93 -28.20 -7.89 -9.56
N GLY A 94 -26.96 -7.59 -9.16
CA GLY A 94 -26.63 -6.56 -8.19
C GLY A 94 -26.55 -5.17 -8.81
N ARG A 95 -26.90 -4.15 -8.02
CA ARG A 95 -26.74 -2.75 -8.40
C ARG A 95 -25.25 -2.39 -8.51
N VAL A 96 -24.89 -1.58 -9.49
CA VAL A 96 -23.54 -1.02 -9.61
C VAL A 96 -23.28 -0.07 -8.44
N ARG A 97 -22.10 -0.15 -7.84
CA ARG A 97 -21.70 0.67 -6.69
C ARG A 97 -20.36 1.32 -6.94
N ALA A 98 -20.28 2.63 -6.70
CA ALA A 98 -19.05 3.41 -6.72
C ALA A 98 -18.66 3.76 -5.29
N TYR A 99 -17.60 3.14 -4.78
CA TYR A 99 -17.13 3.31 -3.41
C TYR A 99 -16.08 4.42 -3.35
N ALA A 100 -16.40 5.53 -2.69
CA ALA A 100 -15.43 6.60 -2.44
C ALA A 100 -14.38 6.13 -1.41
N ARG A 101 -13.10 6.28 -1.74
CA ARG A 101 -11.94 5.85 -0.97
C ARG A 101 -10.85 6.91 -1.05
N ILE A 102 -9.98 6.92 -0.05
CA ILE A 102 -8.75 7.72 -0.09
C ILE A 102 -7.62 6.80 -0.48
N PHE A 103 -7.02 7.06 -1.64
CA PHE A 103 -5.75 6.46 -2.02
C PHE A 103 -4.64 7.43 -1.65
N TYR A 104 -3.65 6.98 -0.90
CA TYR A 104 -2.59 7.84 -0.40
C TYR A 104 -1.23 7.22 -0.63
N LYS A 105 -0.22 8.07 -0.74
CA LYS A 105 1.17 7.64 -0.89
C LYS A 105 1.88 7.83 0.44
N ASP A 106 2.47 6.75 0.93
CA ASP A 106 3.29 6.80 2.13
C ASP A 106 4.76 7.12 1.80
N VAL A 107 5.56 7.17 2.86
CA VAL A 107 7.01 7.40 2.84
C VAL A 107 7.83 6.23 2.33
N ALA A 108 7.27 5.01 2.35
CA ALA A 108 7.82 3.85 1.65
C ALA A 108 7.62 3.96 0.12
N LEU A 109 6.97 5.05 -0.33
CA LEU A 109 6.65 5.40 -1.71
C LEU A 109 5.60 4.51 -2.37
N HIS A 110 4.88 3.72 -1.57
CA HIS A 110 3.86 2.80 -2.03
C HIS A 110 2.47 3.44 -1.92
N TRP A 111 1.58 3.14 -2.88
CA TRP A 111 0.19 3.58 -2.76
C TRP A 111 -0.62 2.63 -1.90
N ARG A 112 -1.37 3.21 -0.98
CA ARG A 112 -2.23 2.51 -0.03
C ARG A 112 -3.64 3.07 -0.05
N VAL A 113 -4.57 2.36 0.57
CA VAL A 113 -5.94 2.81 0.78
C VAL A 113 -6.25 3.07 2.24
N GLY A 114 -6.82 4.23 2.54
CA GLY A 114 -7.29 4.57 3.87
C GLY A 114 -8.48 3.70 4.29
N SER A 115 -8.29 2.88 5.32
CA SER A 115 -9.36 2.06 5.91
C SER A 115 -10.30 2.91 6.78
N HIS A 116 -9.74 3.83 7.56
CA HIS A 116 -10.42 4.80 8.43
C HIS A 116 -9.42 5.90 8.86
N ARG A 117 -9.92 6.88 9.62
CA ARG A 117 -9.11 7.90 10.28
C ARG A 117 -9.24 7.84 11.80
N THR A 118 -8.16 8.13 12.52
CA THR A 118 -8.15 8.42 13.97
C THR A 118 -7.40 9.73 14.24
N GLY A 119 -7.66 10.38 15.37
CA GLY A 119 -7.08 11.68 15.69
C GLY A 119 -7.74 12.86 14.96
N ALA A 120 -7.20 14.06 15.20
CA ALA A 120 -7.63 15.32 14.59
C ALA A 120 -6.44 16.27 14.43
N GLY A 121 -6.46 17.11 13.39
CA GLY A 121 -5.37 18.05 13.12
C GLY A 121 -4.08 17.33 12.73
N ASP A 122 -2.99 17.61 13.45
CA ASP A 122 -1.64 17.13 13.13
C ASP A 122 -1.39 15.66 13.53
N THR A 123 -2.31 15.04 14.27
CA THR A 123 -2.22 13.62 14.71
C THR A 123 -3.04 12.68 13.82
N LEU A 124 -3.31 13.08 12.57
CA LEU A 124 -4.18 12.32 11.69
C LEU A 124 -3.52 11.01 11.22
N TRP A 125 -4.02 9.89 11.72
CA TRP A 125 -3.64 8.57 11.26
C TRP A 125 -4.66 8.04 10.27
N VAL A 126 -4.20 7.66 9.08
CA VAL A 126 -5.03 7.07 8.02
C VAL A 126 -4.51 5.66 7.73
N GLY A 127 -5.42 4.70 7.62
CA GLY A 127 -5.07 3.40 7.02
C GLY A 127 -4.40 2.40 7.96
N LYS A 128 -4.92 2.23 9.19
CA LYS A 128 -4.53 1.06 9.98
C LYS A 128 -4.95 -0.22 9.25
N GLY A 129 -4.06 -1.20 9.21
CA GLY A 129 -4.28 -2.51 8.60
C GLY A 129 -4.88 -3.54 9.56
N ALA A 130 -5.13 -4.76 9.08
CA ALA A 130 -5.75 -5.82 9.88
C ALA A 130 -4.93 -6.15 11.13
N LEU A 131 -5.62 -6.39 12.26
CA LEU A 131 -4.94 -6.76 13.50
C LEU A 131 -4.31 -8.15 13.40
N GLN A 132 -3.08 -8.26 13.85
CA GLN A 132 -2.39 -9.50 14.14
C GLN A 132 -2.10 -9.57 15.64
N THR A 133 -2.32 -10.76 16.21
CA THR A 133 -1.91 -11.05 17.57
C THR A 133 -0.54 -11.72 17.54
N VAL A 134 0.44 -11.10 18.19
CA VAL A 134 1.81 -11.61 18.30
C VAL A 134 2.04 -12.06 19.75
N GLY A 135 2.52 -13.30 19.94
CA GLY A 135 2.72 -13.91 21.25
C GLY A 135 1.63 -14.93 21.63
N THR A 136 1.73 -15.49 22.84
CA THR A 136 0.80 -16.49 23.36
C THR A 136 0.43 -16.21 24.82
N GLY A 137 -0.84 -16.34 25.19
CA GLY A 137 -1.29 -16.14 26.58
C GLY A 137 -1.32 -14.68 27.00
N ALA A 138 -0.94 -14.39 28.24
CA ALA A 138 -1.01 -13.03 28.82
C ALA A 138 -0.05 -12.00 28.19
N SER A 139 0.89 -12.44 27.34
CA SER A 139 1.84 -11.57 26.61
C SER A 139 1.43 -11.33 25.15
N ALA A 140 0.21 -11.73 24.76
CA ALA A 140 -0.32 -11.50 23.42
C ALA A 140 -0.49 -9.98 23.18
N GLN A 141 0.31 -9.43 22.28
CA GLN A 141 0.22 -8.04 21.83
C GLN A 141 -0.53 -7.96 20.50
N GLN A 142 -1.26 -6.87 20.29
CA GLN A 142 -1.97 -6.60 19.03
C GLN A 142 -1.19 -5.57 18.22
N TRP A 143 -0.97 -5.89 16.95
CA TRP A 143 -0.25 -5.06 15.99
C TRP A 143 -1.10 -4.91 14.72
N THR A 144 -1.00 -3.78 14.04
CA THR A 144 -1.70 -3.56 12.77
C THR A 144 -0.81 -3.99 11.61
N ASN A 145 -1.22 -5.00 10.84
CA ASN A 145 -0.53 -5.38 9.62
C ASN A 145 -0.87 -4.40 8.49
N GLU A 146 -0.07 -3.37 8.38
CA GLU A 146 -0.28 -2.27 7.43
C GLU A 146 -0.31 -2.71 5.97
N SER A 147 0.38 -3.79 5.61
CA SER A 147 0.39 -4.33 4.24
C SER A 147 -1.00 -4.67 3.71
N THR A 148 -1.97 -4.88 4.61
CA THR A 148 -3.36 -5.11 4.19
C THR A 148 -4.02 -3.88 3.57
N THR A 149 -3.44 -2.69 3.72
CA THR A 149 -3.86 -1.44 3.06
C THR A 149 -3.16 -1.18 1.73
N ASP A 150 -2.17 -2.00 1.37
CA ASP A 150 -1.44 -1.88 0.12
C ASP A 150 -2.40 -2.02 -1.08
N LEU A 151 -2.31 -1.08 -2.01
CA LEU A 151 -3.00 -1.21 -3.28
C LEU A 151 -2.24 -2.21 -4.17
N PRO A 152 -2.93 -2.90 -5.10
CA PRO A 152 -2.28 -3.86 -5.97
C PRO A 152 -1.06 -3.25 -6.68
N ILE A 153 0.07 -3.96 -6.68
CA ILE A 153 1.32 -3.50 -7.32
C ILE A 153 1.08 -3.07 -8.78
N GLU A 154 0.13 -3.69 -9.47
CA GLU A 154 -0.29 -3.36 -10.83
C GLU A 154 -0.85 -1.93 -10.99
N LEU A 155 -1.34 -1.31 -9.92
CA LEU A 155 -1.89 0.05 -9.94
C LEU A 155 -0.82 1.13 -9.72
N GLU A 156 0.35 0.76 -9.22
CA GLU A 156 1.39 1.70 -8.77
C GLU A 156 1.87 2.65 -9.87
N GLN A 157 1.91 2.21 -11.12
CA GLN A 157 2.33 3.03 -12.26
C GLN A 157 1.22 4.01 -12.69
N ALA A 158 -0.04 3.56 -12.73
CA ALA A 158 -1.17 4.43 -13.03
C ALA A 158 -1.31 5.53 -11.99
N LEU A 159 -1.25 5.18 -10.70
CA LEU A 159 -1.34 6.14 -9.60
C LEU A 159 -0.16 7.11 -9.58
N GLU A 160 1.05 6.65 -9.92
CA GLU A 160 2.19 7.55 -10.08
C GLU A 160 2.03 8.51 -11.27
N THR A 161 1.39 8.06 -12.35
CA THR A 161 1.03 8.93 -13.48
C THR A 161 -0.01 9.98 -13.06
N VAL A 162 -1.03 9.59 -12.28
CA VAL A 162 -2.00 10.53 -11.68
C VAL A 162 -1.29 11.56 -10.79
N ASN A 163 -0.38 11.11 -9.93
CA ASN A 163 0.38 11.95 -9.01
C ASN A 163 1.19 13.04 -9.72
N ARG A 164 1.72 12.73 -10.91
CA ARG A 164 2.49 13.67 -11.75
C ARG A 164 1.65 14.47 -12.73
N SER A 165 0.34 14.19 -12.81
CA SER A 165 -0.55 14.85 -13.78
C SER A 165 -0.74 16.35 -13.53
N VAL A 166 -0.36 16.85 -12.35
CA VAL A 166 -0.46 18.26 -11.97
C VAL A 166 0.89 18.79 -11.52
N LYS A 167 1.21 20.03 -11.91
CA LYS A 167 2.45 20.71 -11.48
C LYS A 167 2.38 21.17 -10.03
N ARG A 168 1.20 21.62 -9.60
CA ARG A 168 0.94 22.10 -8.24
C ARG A 168 -0.21 21.29 -7.66
N VAL A 169 0.08 20.56 -6.58
CA VAL A 169 -0.91 19.77 -5.85
C VAL A 169 -1.70 20.71 -4.94
N GLN A 170 -3.02 20.60 -4.98
CA GLN A 170 -3.91 21.42 -4.16
C GLN A 170 -3.88 20.93 -2.72
N THR A 171 -3.81 21.87 -1.77
CA THR A 171 -3.99 21.56 -0.34
C THR A 171 -5.47 21.36 -0.03
N ASP A 172 -5.80 20.27 0.65
CA ASP A 172 -7.16 19.94 1.07
C ASP A 172 -7.15 19.24 2.43
N THR A 173 -7.79 19.86 3.43
CA THR A 173 -7.87 19.36 4.80
C THR A 173 -9.20 18.69 5.13
N VAL A 174 -10.17 18.70 4.20
CA VAL A 174 -11.57 18.30 4.45
C VAL A 174 -11.91 16.97 3.80
N ALA A 175 -11.30 16.64 2.65
CA ALA A 175 -11.59 15.44 1.87
C ALA A 175 -11.52 14.15 2.69
N LEU A 176 -10.52 14.04 3.58
CA LEU A 176 -10.33 12.86 4.43
C LEU A 176 -11.52 12.66 5.37
N GLU A 177 -12.09 13.74 5.92
CA GLU A 177 -13.26 13.67 6.82
C GLU A 177 -14.53 13.27 6.06
N LEU A 178 -14.72 13.83 4.86
CA LEU A 178 -15.87 13.53 4.03
C LEU A 178 -15.90 12.05 3.59
N VAL A 179 -14.72 11.47 3.31
CA VAL A 179 -14.62 10.13 2.72
C VAL A 179 -14.38 9.03 3.76
N LEU A 180 -13.49 9.25 4.74
CA LEU A 180 -13.09 8.23 5.70
C LEU A 180 -13.99 8.20 6.93
N ARG A 181 -14.29 6.99 7.40
CA ARG A 181 -14.95 6.79 8.69
C ARG A 181 -14.02 7.23 9.82
N ARG A 182 -14.54 7.99 10.78
CA ARG A 182 -13.83 8.31 12.03
C ARG A 182 -13.90 7.13 13.00
N GLY A 183 -12.75 6.65 13.44
CA GLY A 183 -12.60 5.80 14.63
C GLY A 183 -12.43 6.65 15.89
N SER A 184 -12.60 6.04 17.06
CA SER A 184 -12.11 6.65 18.31
C SER A 184 -10.59 6.77 18.27
N ASP A 185 -10.00 7.60 19.13
CA ASP A 185 -8.54 7.80 19.13
C ASP A 185 -7.78 6.50 19.50
N GLU A 186 -8.38 5.66 20.33
CA GLU A 186 -7.90 4.31 20.67
C GLU A 186 -8.20 3.24 19.60
N HIS A 187 -8.92 3.58 18.52
CA HIS A 187 -9.34 2.61 17.53
C HIS A 187 -8.14 2.15 16.68
N ILE A 188 -7.72 0.89 16.86
CA ILE A 188 -6.58 0.33 16.13
C ILE A 188 -6.98 -0.59 14.97
N ALA A 189 -8.16 -1.21 15.05
CA ALA A 189 -8.61 -2.17 14.04
C ALA A 189 -9.30 -1.48 12.85
N PRO A 190 -9.19 -2.01 11.62
CA PRO A 190 -10.08 -1.59 10.54
C PRO A 190 -11.51 -2.06 10.81
N PHE A 191 -12.48 -1.35 10.23
CA PHE A 191 -13.87 -1.75 10.33
C PHE A 191 -14.21 -2.99 9.49
N ARG A 192 -15.35 -3.63 9.80
CA ARG A 192 -15.79 -4.90 9.21
C ARG A 192 -15.87 -4.89 7.68
N ASP A 193 -16.23 -3.77 7.07
CA ASP A 193 -16.31 -3.63 5.61
C ASP A 193 -14.95 -3.73 4.91
N PHE A 194 -13.87 -3.41 5.63
CA PHE A 194 -12.49 -3.59 5.16
C PHE A 194 -12.01 -5.05 5.35
N LEU A 195 -12.29 -5.65 6.51
CA LEU A 195 -11.79 -6.99 6.88
C LEU A 195 -12.59 -8.16 6.26
N ALA A 196 -13.92 -8.04 6.20
CA ALA A 196 -14.79 -9.15 5.83
C ALA A 196 -14.48 -9.77 4.45
N PRO A 197 -14.05 -9.03 3.40
CA PRO A 197 -13.58 -9.63 2.16
C PRO A 197 -12.40 -10.59 2.34
N ARG A 198 -11.42 -10.21 3.18
CA ARG A 198 -10.22 -11.03 3.46
C ARG A 198 -10.58 -12.29 4.23
N GLU A 199 -11.40 -12.13 5.28
CA GLU A 199 -11.91 -13.26 6.06
C GLU A 199 -12.68 -14.25 5.18
N ARG A 200 -13.51 -13.76 4.24
CA ARG A 200 -14.22 -14.63 3.29
C ARG A 200 -13.27 -15.37 2.36
N ALA A 201 -12.25 -14.69 1.82
CA ALA A 201 -11.25 -15.32 0.97
C ALA A 201 -10.46 -16.40 1.74
N ALA A 202 -10.09 -16.12 2.99
CA ALA A 202 -9.31 -17.00 3.85
C ALA A 202 -10.07 -18.26 4.32
N ARG A 203 -11.41 -18.24 4.34
CA ARG A 203 -12.24 -19.43 4.66
C ARG A 203 -12.05 -20.57 3.67
N ASP A 204 -11.67 -20.27 2.42
CA ASP A 204 -11.29 -21.30 1.45
C ASP A 204 -9.78 -21.51 1.47
N ARG A 205 -9.36 -22.66 1.98
CA ARG A 205 -7.93 -23.03 2.11
C ARG A 205 -7.16 -23.00 0.79
N ARG A 206 -7.84 -23.10 -0.36
CA ARG A 206 -7.22 -23.04 -1.70
C ARG A 206 -6.76 -21.63 -2.08
N ASN A 207 -7.32 -20.61 -1.44
CA ASN A 207 -6.92 -19.22 -1.64
C ASN A 207 -5.66 -18.87 -0.84
N LEU A 208 -5.45 -19.53 0.29
CA LEU A 208 -4.34 -19.24 1.20
C LEU A 208 -2.96 -19.45 0.54
N VAL A 209 -2.12 -18.42 0.59
CA VAL A 209 -0.71 -18.53 0.21
C VAL A 209 0.02 -19.33 1.29
N TYR A 210 0.67 -20.43 0.89
CA TYR A 210 1.37 -21.35 1.79
C TYR A 210 0.51 -21.79 3.01
N GLY A 211 -0.79 -22.00 2.78
CA GLY A 211 -1.73 -22.37 3.83
C GLY A 211 -1.90 -21.31 4.94
N GLY A 212 -1.59 -20.05 4.65
CA GLY A 212 -1.68 -18.93 5.58
C GLY A 212 -0.47 -18.78 6.50
N LYS A 213 0.56 -19.61 6.32
CA LYS A 213 1.80 -19.54 7.10
C LYS A 213 2.78 -18.54 6.49
N ARG A 214 3.71 -18.04 7.31
CA ARG A 214 4.77 -17.14 6.85
C ARG A 214 5.62 -17.80 5.75
N ILE A 215 5.84 -17.08 4.65
CA ILE A 215 6.69 -17.53 3.54
C ILE A 215 8.13 -17.02 3.64
N ALA A 216 8.38 -16.00 4.47
CA ALA A 216 9.70 -15.46 4.75
C ALA A 216 9.78 -15.12 6.24
N ARG A 217 10.90 -15.46 6.87
CA ARG A 217 11.15 -15.19 8.30
C ARG A 217 12.63 -15.03 8.62
N PHE A 218 12.93 -14.32 9.70
CA PHE A 218 14.25 -14.29 10.31
C PHE A 218 14.36 -15.42 11.34
N THR A 219 15.38 -16.28 11.23
CA THR A 219 15.55 -17.40 12.16
C THR A 219 16.26 -17.02 13.45
N ARG A 220 16.85 -15.81 13.52
CA ARG A 220 17.51 -15.25 14.70
C ARG A 220 17.07 -13.80 14.88
N LYS A 221 16.80 -13.41 16.12
CA LYS A 221 16.42 -12.03 16.49
C LYS A 221 17.58 -11.08 16.15
N ASN A 222 17.27 -9.91 15.61
CA ASN A 222 18.22 -8.85 15.27
C ASN A 222 19.39 -9.32 14.36
N ASP A 223 19.17 -10.33 13.51
CA ASP A 223 20.17 -10.80 12.56
C ASP A 223 19.58 -10.87 11.13
N PRO A 224 19.86 -9.87 10.27
CA PRO A 224 19.30 -9.81 8.93
C PRO A 224 19.84 -10.92 8.01
N THR A 225 21.01 -11.50 8.32
CA THR A 225 21.60 -12.62 7.56
C THR A 225 20.83 -13.94 7.77
N SER A 226 19.98 -13.97 8.80
CA SER A 226 19.17 -15.13 9.17
C SER A 226 17.85 -15.23 8.38
N LEU A 227 17.58 -14.29 7.46
CA LEU A 227 16.40 -14.33 6.59
C LEU A 227 16.35 -15.64 5.78
N ARG A 228 15.21 -16.33 5.82
CA ARG A 228 14.95 -17.54 5.05
C ARG A 228 13.58 -17.46 4.38
N PHE A 229 13.53 -17.88 3.12
CA PHE A 229 12.30 -18.07 2.37
C PHE A 229 11.90 -19.54 2.37
N VAL A 230 10.59 -19.79 2.34
CA VAL A 230 10.04 -21.10 1.96
C VAL A 230 10.33 -21.30 0.48
N ARG A 231 10.89 -22.46 0.13
CA ARG A 231 11.26 -22.79 -1.25
C ARG A 231 10.13 -22.50 -2.25
N GLY A 232 10.50 -21.83 -3.33
CA GLY A 232 9.60 -21.39 -4.39
C GLY A 232 8.95 -20.02 -4.12
N PHE A 233 8.98 -19.50 -2.90
CA PHE A 233 8.44 -18.17 -2.60
C PHE A 233 9.48 -17.07 -2.65
N GLU A 234 10.77 -17.39 -2.62
CA GLU A 234 11.84 -16.42 -2.83
C GLU A 234 11.65 -15.61 -4.13
N PRO A 235 12.04 -14.33 -4.14
CA PRO A 235 12.07 -13.53 -5.36
C PRO A 235 12.98 -14.19 -6.40
N ASP A 236 12.46 -14.38 -7.61
CA ASP A 236 13.21 -14.90 -8.74
C ASP A 236 13.98 -13.75 -9.39
N LEU A 237 15.24 -13.58 -8.98
CA LEU A 237 16.10 -12.49 -9.45
C LEU A 237 16.76 -12.76 -10.80
N ASP A 238 16.66 -13.99 -11.32
CA ASP A 238 17.27 -14.39 -12.57
C ASP A 238 16.27 -14.21 -13.73
N ASP A 239 15.06 -14.74 -13.59
CA ASP A 239 14.02 -14.74 -14.64
C ASP A 239 12.70 -14.11 -14.17
N GLY A 240 12.65 -13.60 -12.93
CA GLY A 240 11.43 -13.09 -12.30
C GLY A 240 11.27 -11.58 -12.31
N VAL A 241 12.27 -10.81 -12.76
CA VAL A 241 12.14 -9.36 -12.94
C VAL A 241 11.17 -9.09 -14.09
N PHE A 242 9.94 -8.72 -13.73
CA PHE A 242 8.81 -8.66 -14.64
C PHE A 242 8.62 -7.25 -15.22
N GLU A 243 8.74 -6.23 -14.38
CA GLU A 243 8.60 -4.83 -14.80
C GLU A 243 9.58 -3.93 -14.07
N THR A 244 10.05 -2.89 -14.75
CA THR A 244 10.86 -1.81 -14.17
C THR A 244 10.20 -0.48 -14.46
N SER A 245 10.11 0.38 -13.45
CA SER A 245 9.65 1.77 -13.60
C SER A 245 10.49 2.71 -12.75
N ALA A 246 10.30 4.01 -12.91
CA ALA A 246 11.04 5.02 -12.16
C ALA A 246 10.14 6.11 -11.59
N LEU A 247 10.55 6.63 -10.44
CA LEU A 247 9.98 7.80 -9.82
C LEU A 247 11.03 8.70 -9.19
N SER A 248 10.58 9.87 -8.76
CA SER A 248 11.43 10.81 -8.05
C SER A 248 10.92 10.97 -6.63
N SER A 249 11.84 11.03 -5.68
CA SER A 249 11.54 11.29 -4.29
C SER A 249 12.61 12.18 -3.67
N ALA A 250 12.19 13.25 -3.00
CA ALA A 250 13.10 14.17 -2.33
C ALA A 250 13.82 13.50 -1.16
N ILE A 251 13.09 12.71 -0.33
CA ILE A 251 13.67 12.02 0.83
C ILE A 251 14.73 10.98 0.43
N TYR A 252 14.63 10.42 -0.78
CA TYR A 252 15.61 9.46 -1.31
C TYR A 252 16.60 10.09 -2.30
N GLY A 253 16.73 11.41 -2.31
CA GLY A 253 17.76 12.12 -3.07
C GLY A 253 17.58 12.12 -4.60
N GLY A 254 16.35 11.98 -5.10
CA GLY A 254 16.04 12.07 -6.52
C GLY A 254 15.45 10.78 -7.11
N GLU A 255 16.11 10.20 -8.12
CA GLU A 255 15.59 9.04 -8.85
C GLU A 255 15.53 7.78 -7.97
N VAL A 256 14.38 7.13 -7.98
CA VAL A 256 14.12 5.85 -7.37
C VAL A 256 13.56 4.90 -8.43
N LYS A 257 14.20 3.76 -8.62
CA LYS A 257 13.73 2.71 -9.54
C LYS A 257 12.88 1.70 -8.78
N ARG A 258 11.82 1.23 -9.41
CA ARG A 258 10.94 0.17 -8.92
C ARG A 258 11.10 -1.06 -9.79
N PHE A 259 11.23 -2.21 -9.16
CA PHE A 259 11.34 -3.49 -9.83
C PHE A 259 10.29 -4.43 -9.28
N ARG A 260 9.36 -4.81 -10.14
CA ARG A 260 8.37 -5.82 -9.83
C ARG A 260 8.98 -7.18 -10.12
N VAL A 261 9.13 -7.98 -9.08
CA VAL A 261 9.81 -9.28 -9.15
C VAL A 261 8.84 -10.37 -8.72
N LEU A 262 8.67 -11.40 -9.54
CA LEU A 262 7.80 -12.53 -9.23
C LEU A 262 8.53 -13.51 -8.31
N SER A 263 7.81 -14.25 -7.45
CA SER A 263 8.42 -15.40 -6.78
C SER A 263 8.75 -16.49 -7.77
N THR A 264 9.68 -17.38 -7.42
CA THR A 264 10.06 -18.54 -8.26
C THR A 264 8.85 -19.39 -8.68
N ASN A 265 7.88 -19.58 -7.79
CA ASN A 265 6.64 -20.31 -8.08
C ASN A 265 5.52 -19.46 -8.71
N ARG A 266 5.78 -18.16 -8.93
CA ARG A 266 4.89 -17.15 -9.56
C ARG A 266 3.53 -16.96 -8.85
N LYS A 267 3.39 -17.42 -7.60
CA LYS A 267 2.16 -17.27 -6.80
C LYS A 267 2.06 -15.93 -6.09
N ILE A 268 3.18 -15.25 -5.90
CA ILE A 268 3.26 -13.91 -5.31
C ILE A 268 4.19 -13.03 -6.13
N GLN A 269 4.22 -11.77 -5.76
CA GLN A 269 5.02 -10.73 -6.38
C GLN A 269 5.57 -9.79 -5.31
N TYR A 270 6.77 -9.30 -5.56
CA TYR A 270 7.52 -8.36 -4.75
C TYR A 270 7.65 -7.05 -5.51
N LEU A 271 7.74 -5.96 -4.77
CA LEU A 271 8.11 -4.66 -5.31
C LEU A 271 9.37 -4.18 -4.60
N PHE A 272 10.50 -4.24 -5.31
CA PHE A 272 11.77 -3.70 -4.85
C PHE A 272 11.86 -2.24 -5.27
N TYR A 273 12.40 -1.43 -4.37
CA TYR A 273 12.79 -0.06 -4.65
C TYR A 273 14.29 0.05 -4.55
N ALA A 274 14.89 0.83 -5.44
CA ALA A 274 16.30 1.18 -5.40
C ALA A 274 16.42 2.70 -5.57
N ALA A 275 16.81 3.39 -4.51
CA ALA A 275 17.22 4.78 -4.60
C ALA A 275 18.55 4.83 -5.35
N MET A 276 18.61 5.57 -6.46
CA MET A 276 19.81 5.63 -7.29
C MET A 276 20.74 6.79 -6.91
N GLY A 277 20.26 7.72 -6.08
CA GLY A 277 21.04 8.82 -5.51
C GLY A 277 21.69 8.47 -4.17
N GLY A 278 22.50 9.38 -3.63
CA GLY A 278 23.05 9.38 -2.26
C GLY A 278 23.48 8.00 -1.74
N LEU A 279 22.81 7.54 -0.67
CA LEU A 279 23.07 6.30 0.08
C LEU A 279 22.76 5.00 -0.68
N ARG A 280 22.27 5.08 -1.93
CA ARG A 280 21.95 3.92 -2.80
C ARG A 280 21.13 2.83 -2.12
N GLN A 281 20.09 3.19 -1.38
CA GLN A 281 19.31 2.25 -0.56
C GLN A 281 18.46 1.30 -1.43
N VAL A 282 18.25 0.07 -0.95
CA VAL A 282 17.33 -0.91 -1.56
C VAL A 282 16.41 -1.49 -0.49
N TRP A 283 15.11 -1.43 -0.72
CA TRP A 283 14.10 -2.00 0.19
C TRP A 283 12.99 -2.73 -0.58
N ILE A 284 12.17 -3.47 0.17
CA ILE A 284 11.11 -4.33 -0.37
C ILE A 284 9.79 -3.92 0.27
N ILE A 285 8.76 -3.68 -0.53
CA ILE A 285 7.39 -3.52 -0.02
C ILE A 285 6.77 -4.90 0.23
N PRO A 286 5.86 -5.06 1.21
CA PRO A 286 5.21 -6.33 1.48
C PRO A 286 4.72 -7.05 0.22
N PRO A 287 5.02 -8.35 0.07
CA PRO A 287 4.68 -9.09 -1.13
C PRO A 287 3.17 -9.28 -1.24
N GLN A 288 2.68 -9.34 -2.46
CA GLN A 288 1.26 -9.51 -2.74
C GLN A 288 1.00 -10.82 -3.48
N ALA A 289 -0.13 -11.47 -3.18
CA ALA A 289 -0.59 -12.62 -3.95
C ALA A 289 -0.93 -12.22 -5.39
N THR A 290 -0.77 -13.11 -6.36
CA THR A 290 -1.20 -12.87 -7.76
C THR A 290 -2.70 -13.09 -7.97
N THR A 291 -3.50 -13.11 -6.91
CA THR A 291 -4.95 -13.42 -6.93
C THR A 291 -5.82 -12.25 -7.35
N THR A 292 -6.74 -12.43 -8.29
CA THR A 292 -7.43 -11.33 -9.00
C THR A 292 -8.55 -10.63 -8.22
N GLU A 293 -9.01 -11.17 -7.07
CA GLU A 293 -10.11 -10.56 -6.31
C GLU A 293 -9.66 -9.31 -5.54
N LEU A 294 -10.35 -8.20 -5.80
CA LEU A 294 -10.20 -6.93 -5.10
C LEU A 294 -11.43 -6.63 -4.22
N SER A 295 -11.20 -5.99 -3.08
CA SER A 295 -12.29 -5.51 -2.21
C SER A 295 -12.91 -4.21 -2.73
N SER A 296 -13.97 -3.72 -2.08
CA SER A 296 -14.53 -2.38 -2.34
C SER A 296 -13.57 -1.23 -1.98
N PHE A 297 -12.41 -1.54 -1.39
CA PHE A 297 -11.33 -0.60 -1.15
C PHE A 297 -10.26 -0.64 -2.26
N GLY A 298 -10.40 -1.53 -3.25
CA GLY A 298 -9.41 -1.70 -4.32
C GLY A 298 -8.21 -2.58 -3.93
N ALA A 299 -8.06 -2.93 -2.65
CA ALA A 299 -6.99 -3.79 -2.15
C ALA A 299 -7.32 -5.29 -2.35
N ARG A 300 -6.29 -6.12 -2.62
CA ARG A 300 -6.41 -7.58 -2.78
C ARG A 300 -7.02 -8.23 -1.54
N THR A 301 -7.76 -9.34 -1.69
CA THR A 301 -8.39 -10.03 -0.56
C THR A 301 -7.58 -11.18 0.04
N VAL A 302 -6.47 -11.57 -0.60
CA VAL A 302 -5.61 -12.66 -0.13
C VAL A 302 -4.28 -12.08 0.32
N ASP A 303 -3.96 -12.30 1.60
CA ASP A 303 -2.75 -11.81 2.23
C ASP A 303 -1.55 -12.76 2.01
N VAL A 304 -0.35 -12.22 2.13
CA VAL A 304 0.92 -12.97 2.15
C VAL A 304 1.59 -12.73 3.48
N ALA A 305 1.71 -13.77 4.30
CA ALA A 305 2.34 -13.65 5.60
C ALA A 305 3.88 -13.66 5.47
N ILE A 306 4.54 -12.67 6.07
CA ILE A 306 6.00 -12.54 6.20
C ILE A 306 6.34 -11.97 7.58
N ASP A 307 7.62 -11.98 7.95
CA ASP A 307 8.11 -11.11 9.03
C ASP A 307 8.26 -9.67 8.50
N GLU A 308 7.71 -8.69 9.22
CA GLU A 308 7.65 -7.28 8.78
C GLU A 308 9.03 -6.62 8.65
N ASP A 309 10.04 -7.09 9.41
CA ASP A 309 11.43 -6.61 9.32
C ASP A 309 12.04 -6.81 7.91
N LEU A 310 11.44 -7.64 7.06
CA LEU A 310 11.83 -7.77 5.65
C LEU A 310 11.48 -6.51 4.83
N CYS A 311 10.49 -5.75 5.28
CA CYS A 311 9.82 -4.72 4.51
C CYS A 311 9.98 -3.30 5.09
N ILE A 312 11.04 -3.09 5.87
CA ILE A 312 11.42 -1.78 6.38
C ILE A 312 11.83 -0.90 5.19
N PRO A 313 11.29 0.32 5.03
CA PRO A 313 11.71 1.26 4.00
C PRO A 313 13.14 1.75 4.24
N GLY A 314 13.78 2.34 3.22
CA GLY A 314 15.14 2.88 3.36
C GLY A 314 15.26 3.94 4.46
N TYR A 315 14.19 4.71 4.69
CA TYR A 315 14.05 5.59 5.85
C TYR A 315 12.78 5.26 6.63
N GLU A 316 12.93 4.92 7.90
CA GLU A 316 11.81 4.52 8.76
C GLU A 316 11.73 5.38 10.03
N PHE A 317 10.53 5.50 10.58
CA PHE A 317 10.26 6.20 11.83
C PHE A 317 11.24 5.77 12.93
N HIS A 318 11.91 6.79 13.46
CA HIS A 318 12.85 6.70 14.55
C HIS A 318 12.70 7.97 15.36
N HIS A 319 11.73 7.92 16.29
CA HIS A 319 11.36 9.04 17.12
C HIS A 319 12.00 8.90 18.50
N PHE A 320 12.58 10.00 18.95
CA PHE A 320 13.07 10.20 20.29
C PHE A 320 12.39 11.46 20.83
N ASP A 321 11.54 11.30 21.85
CA ASP A 321 11.00 12.43 22.61
C ASP A 321 11.74 12.55 23.94
N PRO A 322 12.72 13.48 24.06
CA PRO A 322 13.39 13.74 25.33
C PRO A 322 12.54 14.55 26.32
N GLU A 323 11.41 15.12 25.89
CA GLU A 323 10.57 16.00 26.71
C GLU A 323 9.49 15.22 27.50
N VAL A 324 9.22 13.97 27.12
CA VAL A 324 8.34 13.04 27.85
C VAL A 324 9.16 12.24 28.87
N ASP A 325 8.63 12.05 30.09
CA ASP A 325 9.26 11.21 31.12
C ASP A 325 8.36 9.99 31.45
N PRO A 326 8.79 8.75 31.16
CA PRO A 326 10.09 8.40 30.57
C PRO A 326 10.15 8.74 29.08
N SER A 327 11.36 9.07 28.60
CA SER A 327 11.60 9.41 27.19
C SER A 327 11.02 8.35 26.27
N GLU A 328 10.12 8.73 25.38
CA GLU A 328 9.55 7.80 24.42
C GLU A 328 10.54 7.57 23.28
N HIS A 329 11.08 6.35 23.23
CA HIS A 329 11.92 5.90 22.12
C HIS A 329 11.11 4.92 21.27
N PHE A 330 10.62 5.39 20.12
CA PHE A 330 9.87 4.57 19.18
C PHE A 330 10.66 4.38 17.90
N THR A 331 11.03 3.13 17.60
CA THR A 331 11.65 2.79 16.33
C THR A 331 11.09 1.50 15.77
N GLN A 332 10.87 1.50 14.46
CA GLN A 332 10.51 0.29 13.71
C GLN A 332 11.74 -0.33 13.03
N ILE A 333 12.94 0.21 13.27
CA ILE A 333 14.21 -0.36 12.80
C ILE A 333 14.72 -1.31 13.88
N PRO A 334 15.14 -2.55 13.53
CA PRO A 334 15.73 -3.49 14.48
C PRO A 334 16.87 -2.88 15.29
N GLU A 335 16.92 -3.26 16.56
CA GLU A 335 17.84 -2.71 17.56
C GLU A 335 19.30 -2.78 17.07
N GLY A 336 20.00 -1.64 17.16
CA GLY A 336 21.40 -1.50 16.73
C GLY A 336 21.62 -1.27 15.24
N PHE A 337 20.55 -1.08 14.44
CA PHE A 337 20.65 -0.85 13.00
C PHE A 337 20.17 0.52 12.51
N ALA A 338 19.57 1.35 13.38
CA ALA A 338 19.22 2.72 13.03
C ALA A 338 20.48 3.54 12.73
N GLY A 339 20.54 4.13 11.54
CA GLY A 339 21.59 5.02 11.08
C GLY A 339 21.29 6.49 11.40
N ALA A 340 21.87 7.38 10.59
CA ALA A 340 21.64 8.82 10.73
C ALA A 340 20.19 9.19 10.40
N ALA A 341 19.70 10.28 11.00
CA ALA A 341 18.42 10.87 10.66
C ALA A 341 18.41 11.33 9.18
N SER A 342 17.25 11.26 8.52
CA SER A 342 17.09 11.77 7.16
C SER A 342 17.17 13.30 7.16
N GLU A 343 17.96 13.86 6.25
CA GLU A 343 18.00 15.31 6.03
C GLU A 343 16.65 15.88 5.59
N GLY A 344 15.83 15.08 4.90
CA GLY A 344 14.51 15.48 4.41
C GLY A 344 13.38 15.31 5.44
N ASP A 345 13.59 14.51 6.49
CA ASP A 345 12.62 14.25 7.56
C ASP A 345 13.35 13.74 8.82
N PRO A 346 13.67 14.62 9.78
CA PRO A 346 14.42 14.24 10.98
C PRO A 346 13.73 13.22 11.89
N SER A 347 12.43 12.96 11.69
CA SER A 347 11.69 11.92 12.43
C SER A 347 11.98 10.49 11.94
N ARG A 348 12.84 10.36 10.93
CA ARG A 348 13.18 9.08 10.28
C ARG A 348 14.68 8.85 10.31
N ALA A 349 15.07 7.59 10.49
CA ALA A 349 16.46 7.16 10.42
C ALA A 349 16.71 6.25 9.22
N ASP A 350 17.95 6.27 8.74
CA ASP A 350 18.46 5.37 7.69
C ASP A 350 18.45 3.91 8.18
N ALA A 351 17.78 3.03 7.45
CA ALA A 351 17.71 1.59 7.75
C ALA A 351 18.73 0.74 6.96
N SER A 352 19.62 1.36 6.17
CA SER A 352 20.53 0.65 5.24
C SER A 352 21.39 -0.40 5.93
N ALA A 353 21.83 -0.16 7.17
CA ALA A 353 22.64 -1.11 7.92
C ALA A 353 21.93 -2.47 8.16
N TRP A 354 20.60 -2.45 8.27
CA TRP A 354 19.77 -3.65 8.31
C TRP A 354 19.57 -4.22 6.91
N LEU A 355 19.13 -3.37 5.98
CA LEU A 355 18.73 -3.75 4.63
C LEU A 355 19.88 -4.40 3.84
N ASP A 356 21.07 -3.82 3.86
CA ASP A 356 22.22 -4.28 3.06
C ASP A 356 22.77 -5.62 3.53
N LYS A 357 22.53 -5.99 4.80
CA LYS A 357 22.92 -7.29 5.33
C LYS A 357 21.92 -8.39 5.03
N MET A 358 20.72 -8.06 4.52
CA MET A 358 19.78 -9.08 4.08
C MET A 358 20.30 -9.81 2.82
N PRO A 359 20.34 -11.16 2.81
CA PRO A 359 20.86 -11.92 1.68
C PRO A 359 20.15 -11.60 0.36
N ILE A 360 18.85 -11.30 0.41
CA ILE A 360 18.04 -11.01 -0.77
C ILE A 360 18.34 -9.64 -1.37
N VAL A 361 18.58 -8.62 -0.53
CA VAL A 361 18.96 -7.27 -0.97
C VAL A 361 20.36 -7.32 -1.59
N ALA A 362 21.31 -8.00 -0.93
CA ALA A 362 22.64 -8.21 -1.48
C ALA A 362 22.61 -8.97 -2.82
N ALA A 363 21.75 -9.98 -2.96
CA ALA A 363 21.57 -10.70 -4.21
C ALA A 363 20.93 -9.81 -5.29
N PHE A 364 19.93 -9.00 -4.94
CA PHE A 364 19.28 -8.06 -5.84
C PHE A 364 20.26 -7.03 -6.39
N ARG A 365 21.10 -6.43 -5.54
CA ARG A 365 22.16 -5.50 -5.97
C ARG A 365 23.07 -6.15 -7.00
N ARG A 366 23.59 -7.35 -6.71
CA ARG A 366 24.51 -8.06 -7.61
C ARG A 366 23.86 -8.46 -8.94
N LYS A 367 22.66 -9.04 -8.90
CA LYS A 367 22.02 -9.67 -10.07
C LYS A 367 21.23 -8.69 -10.92
N VAL A 368 20.57 -7.71 -10.31
CA VAL A 368 19.62 -6.81 -10.99
C VAL A 368 20.20 -5.42 -11.21
N LEU A 369 20.93 -4.87 -10.23
CA LEU A 369 21.52 -3.53 -10.37
C LEU A 369 22.95 -3.55 -10.97
N GLY A 370 23.68 -4.65 -10.84
CA GLY A 370 25.07 -4.81 -11.29
C GLY A 370 26.05 -3.91 -10.53
N GLU A 371 27.24 -3.64 -11.11
CA GLU A 371 28.30 -2.80 -10.52
C GLU A 371 27.85 -1.34 -10.22
N ARG A 372 26.77 -0.88 -10.85
CA ARG A 372 26.19 0.44 -10.56
C ARG A 372 25.35 0.48 -9.28
N GLY A 373 25.06 -0.68 -8.67
CA GLY A 373 24.24 -0.82 -7.46
C GLY A 373 25.00 -1.31 -6.22
N THR A 374 26.31 -1.53 -6.32
CA THR A 374 27.21 -1.77 -5.18
C THR A 374 27.76 -0.48 -4.59
#